data_AF-A0A8H7E5U1-F1
#
_entry.id   AF-A0A8H7E5U1-F1
#
_cell.length_a   1.000
_cell.length_b   1.000
_cell.length_c   1.000
_cell.angle_alpha   90.00
_cell.angle_beta   90.00
_cell.angle_gamma   90.00
#
_symmetry.space_group_name_H-M   'P 1'
#
loop_
_entity.id
_entity.type
_entity.pdbx_description
1 polymer ?
#
loop_
_entity_poly.entity_id
_entity_poly.type
_entity_poly.pdbx_seq_one_letter_code
_entity_poly.pdbx_strand_id
1 'polypeptide(L)'
;MIRHLQKTGRSLELTCFFEELPLLAVGEVVSKDSATFSGYNIMSIYASHRDMVKFGNADENGFKRVVRELIRWERHLRLQASTLFDDSHAIYAVATRVLAYLLDLIFMTSGSSM
;
A
#
# COMPACT_ATOMS: atom_id res chain seq x y z
N MET A 1 -15.50 -7.85 9.38
CA MET A 1 -14.66 -8.68 8.48
C MET A 1 -14.84 -8.24 7.03
N ILE A 2 -13.81 -8.27 6.19
CA ILE A 2 -13.82 -7.77 4.79
C ILE A 2 -14.99 -8.32 3.96
N ARG A 3 -15.23 -9.64 4.03
CA ARG A 3 -16.32 -10.30 3.31
C ARG A 3 -17.70 -9.78 3.69
N HIS A 4 -17.90 -9.33 4.93
CA HIS A 4 -19.16 -8.72 5.36
C HIS A 4 -19.34 -7.34 4.71
N LEU A 5 -18.28 -6.54 4.62
CA LEU A 5 -18.34 -5.22 3.97
C LEU A 5 -18.76 -5.34 2.50
N GLN A 6 -18.19 -6.30 1.77
CA GLN A 6 -18.60 -6.63 0.41
C GLN A 6 -20.09 -6.98 0.31
N LYS A 7 -20.60 -7.83 1.21
CA LYS A 7 -22.01 -8.23 1.25
C LYS A 7 -22.96 -7.06 1.55
N THR A 8 -22.51 -6.10 2.37
CA THR A 8 -23.31 -4.91 2.71
C THR A 8 -23.23 -3.79 1.67
N GLY A 9 -22.55 -4.02 0.53
CA GLY A 9 -22.39 -3.01 -0.52
C GLY A 9 -21.49 -1.83 -0.14
N ARG A 10 -20.74 -1.93 0.96
CA ARG A 10 -19.75 -0.91 1.33
C ARG A 10 -18.53 -1.07 0.44
N SER A 11 -18.22 -0.03 -0.35
CA SER A 11 -17.00 0.01 -1.15
C SER A 11 -15.78 0.07 -0.23
N LEU A 12 -14.94 -0.96 -0.29
CA LEU A 12 -13.63 -0.97 0.33
C LEU A 12 -12.64 -1.39 -0.74
N GLU A 13 -11.67 -0.53 -1.03
CA GLU A 13 -10.54 -0.81 -1.91
C GLU A 13 -9.46 -1.56 -1.13
N LEU A 14 -8.96 -2.67 -1.68
CA LEU A 14 -7.89 -3.46 -1.09
C LEU A 14 -6.89 -3.89 -2.16
N THR A 15 -5.65 -4.10 -1.74
CA THR A 15 -4.63 -4.78 -2.53
C THR A 15 -3.81 -5.66 -1.60
N CYS A 16 -3.66 -6.92 -1.99
CA CYS A 16 -3.04 -7.95 -1.19
C CYS A 16 -1.64 -8.25 -1.71
N PHE A 17 -0.68 -8.39 -0.79
CA PHE A 17 0.70 -8.70 -1.11
C PHE A 17 1.08 -10.07 -0.52
N PHE A 18 1.90 -10.84 -1.25
CA PHE A 18 2.46 -12.11 -0.80
C PHE A 18 3.97 -12.17 -1.04
N GLU A 19 4.65 -12.97 -0.23
CA GLU A 19 6.09 -13.21 -0.33
C GLU A 19 6.43 -14.21 -1.43
N GLU A 20 7.56 -14.01 -2.13
CA GLU A 20 8.08 -14.99 -3.10
C GLU A 20 9.26 -15.80 -2.58
N LEU A 21 9.86 -15.38 -1.45
CA LEU A 21 10.99 -16.09 -0.84
C LEU A 21 10.56 -16.72 0.50
N PRO A 22 10.72 -18.03 0.70
CA PRO A 22 10.39 -18.66 1.97
C PRO A 22 11.43 -18.29 3.05
N LEU A 23 11.02 -18.35 4.31
CA LEU A 23 11.93 -18.35 5.44
C LEU A 23 12.55 -19.76 5.62
N LEU A 24 13.83 -19.82 5.98
CA LEU A 24 14.49 -21.09 6.27
C LEU A 24 13.75 -21.83 7.40
N ALA A 25 13.50 -23.13 7.21
CA ALA A 25 12.74 -24.02 8.11
C ALA A 25 11.24 -23.72 8.32
N VAL A 26 10.77 -22.50 8.06
CA VAL A 26 9.34 -22.12 8.22
C VAL A 26 8.58 -22.21 6.90
N GLY A 27 9.26 -22.03 5.76
CA GLY A 27 8.60 -21.93 4.46
C GLY A 27 7.99 -20.54 4.23
N GLU A 28 6.99 -20.46 3.35
CA GLU A 28 6.20 -19.24 3.15
C GLU A 28 5.25 -19.02 4.33
N VAL A 29 5.30 -17.84 4.94
CA VAL A 29 4.36 -17.43 5.99
C VAL A 29 3.04 -16.99 5.38
N VAL A 30 3.10 -16.20 4.30
CA VAL A 30 1.92 -15.76 3.55
C VAL A 30 2.06 -16.15 2.08
N SER A 31 1.47 -17.29 1.71
CA SER A 31 1.40 -17.73 0.32
C SER A 31 0.41 -16.89 -0.50
N LYS A 32 0.54 -16.94 -1.83
CA LYS A 32 -0.42 -16.32 -2.76
C LYS A 32 -1.86 -16.70 -2.47
N ASP A 33 -2.13 -17.98 -2.22
CA ASP A 33 -3.49 -18.48 -1.97
C ASP A 33 -4.07 -17.90 -0.68
N SER A 34 -3.24 -17.72 0.35
CA SER A 34 -3.66 -17.08 1.61
C SER A 34 -3.88 -15.56 1.47
N ALA A 35 -3.13 -14.90 0.56
CA ALA A 35 -3.26 -13.49 0.24
C ALA A 35 -4.23 -13.21 -0.92
N THR A 36 -5.17 -14.12 -1.18
CA THR A 36 -6.15 -13.98 -2.26
C THR A 36 -7.52 -13.60 -1.71
N PHE A 37 -7.99 -12.40 -2.05
CA PHE A 37 -9.39 -12.02 -1.92
C PHE A 37 -9.99 -11.77 -3.30
N SER A 38 -11.05 -12.53 -3.64
CA SER A 38 -11.72 -12.40 -4.94
C SER A 38 -12.24 -10.98 -5.16
N GLY A 39 -11.97 -10.45 -6.36
CA GLY A 39 -12.32 -9.09 -6.76
C GLY A 39 -11.30 -8.02 -6.36
N TYR A 40 -10.18 -8.39 -5.72
CA TYR A 40 -9.12 -7.45 -5.33
C TYR A 40 -7.81 -7.74 -6.03
N ASN A 41 -6.96 -6.70 -6.12
CA ASN A 41 -5.63 -6.83 -6.70
C ASN A 41 -4.75 -7.68 -5.80
N ILE A 42 -3.97 -8.57 -6.42
CA ILE A 42 -3.01 -9.44 -5.75
C ILE A 42 -1.66 -9.21 -6.41
N MET A 43 -0.65 -8.92 -5.60
CA MET A 43 0.70 -8.59 -6.06
C MET A 43 1.73 -9.37 -5.25
N SER A 44 2.83 -9.75 -5.90
CA SER A 44 3.94 -10.37 -5.18
C SER A 44 4.97 -9.33 -4.72
N ILE A 45 5.85 -9.72 -3.80
CA ILE A 45 7.09 -9.00 -3.51
C ILE A 45 8.22 -10.03 -3.42
N TYR A 46 9.29 -9.85 -4.21
CA TYR A 46 10.45 -10.73 -4.20
C TYR A 46 11.30 -10.52 -2.94
N ALA A 47 10.78 -11.01 -1.81
CA ALA A 47 11.37 -10.95 -0.49
C ALA A 47 10.70 -11.99 0.40
N SER A 48 11.30 -12.25 1.56
CA SER A 48 10.68 -13.08 2.60
C SER A 48 9.63 -12.32 3.39
N HIS A 49 8.78 -13.01 4.17
CA HIS A 49 7.84 -12.35 5.07
C HIS A 49 8.49 -11.26 5.95
N ARG A 50 9.72 -11.53 6.40
CA ARG A 50 10.47 -10.65 7.29
C ARG A 50 11.00 -9.40 6.59
N ASP A 51 11.18 -9.47 5.28
CA ASP A 51 11.93 -8.47 4.51
C ASP A 51 11.07 -7.75 3.46
N MET A 52 9.88 -8.25 3.14
CA MET A 52 8.99 -7.69 2.11
C MET A 52 8.47 -6.27 2.39
N VAL A 53 8.73 -5.73 3.58
CA VAL A 53 8.42 -4.34 3.98
C VAL A 53 9.67 -3.50 4.28
N LYS A 54 10.87 -4.03 4.00
CA LYS A 54 12.15 -3.38 4.28
C LYS A 54 12.88 -3.07 2.98
N PHE A 55 12.53 -1.93 2.40
CA PHE A 55 13.16 -1.49 1.17
C PHE A 55 14.44 -0.74 1.49
N GLY A 56 15.55 -1.13 0.86
CA GLY A 56 16.83 -0.44 0.97
C GLY A 56 16.90 0.83 0.11
N ASN A 57 16.13 0.91 -0.97
CA ASN A 57 16.03 2.11 -1.80
C ASN A 57 14.72 2.18 -2.61
N ALA A 58 14.48 3.35 -3.22
CA ALA A 58 13.28 3.62 -4.02
C ALA A 58 13.25 2.89 -5.37
N ASP A 59 14.36 2.30 -5.81
CA ASP A 59 14.44 1.57 -7.07
C ASP A 59 13.98 0.12 -6.99
N GLU A 60 13.85 -0.42 -5.79
CA GLU A 60 13.37 -1.77 -5.55
C GLU A 60 11.94 -1.98 -6.06
N ASN A 61 11.73 -3.10 -6.74
CA ASN A 61 10.43 -3.43 -7.32
C ASN A 61 9.32 -3.53 -6.27
N GLY A 62 9.64 -4.06 -5.07
CA GLY A 62 8.69 -4.11 -3.95
C GLY A 62 8.23 -2.73 -3.52
N PHE A 63 9.16 -1.79 -3.36
CA PHE A 63 8.87 -0.40 -3.01
C PHE A 63 7.97 0.26 -4.06
N LYS A 64 8.36 0.16 -5.33
CA LYS A 64 7.61 0.73 -6.47
C LYS A 64 6.19 0.19 -6.54
N ARG A 65 5.97 -1.10 -6.24
CA ARG A 65 4.64 -1.73 -6.22
C ARG A 65 3.76 -1.15 -5.10
N VAL A 66 4.29 -1.05 -3.88
CA VAL A 66 3.56 -0.48 -2.73
C VAL A 66 3.21 0.99 -2.99
N VAL A 67 4.20 1.80 -3.39
CA VAL A 67 3.98 3.23 -3.64
C VAL A 67 2.96 3.47 -4.76
N ARG A 68 2.96 2.64 -5.81
CA ARG A 68 1.96 2.73 -6.89
C ARG A 68 0.53 2.56 -6.37
N GLU A 69 0.29 1.60 -5.47
CA GLU A 69 -1.05 1.40 -4.89
C GLU A 69 -1.43 2.56 -3.96
N LEU A 70 -0.49 3.08 -3.17
CA LEU A 70 -0.74 4.27 -2.34
C LEU A 70 -1.11 5.49 -3.18
N ILE A 71 -0.39 5.75 -4.27
CA ILE A 71 -0.71 6.84 -5.23
C ILE A 71 -2.09 6.61 -5.87
N ARG A 72 -2.43 5.36 -6.21
CA ARG A 72 -3.75 5.03 -6.77
C ARG A 72 -4.86 5.35 -5.79
N TRP A 73 -4.71 4.95 -4.52
CA TRP A 73 -5.70 5.23 -3.47
C TRP A 73 -5.81 6.71 -3.15
N GLU A 74 -4.68 7.41 -3.06
CA GLU A 74 -4.66 8.86 -2.85
C GLU A 74 -5.45 9.59 -3.93
N ARG A 75 -5.20 9.26 -5.21
CA ARG A 75 -5.95 9.84 -6.33
C ARG A 75 -7.45 9.53 -6.23
N HIS A 76 -7.81 8.31 -5.87
CA HIS A 76 -9.22 7.93 -5.73
C HIS A 76 -9.91 8.71 -4.59
N LEU A 77 -9.26 8.82 -3.44
CA LEU A 77 -9.76 9.58 -2.29
C LEU A 77 -9.89 11.07 -2.62
N ARG A 78 -8.94 11.63 -3.35
CA ARG A 78 -8.99 13.04 -3.79
C ARG A 78 -10.18 13.30 -4.71
N LEU A 79 -10.43 12.41 -5.67
CA LEU A 79 -11.57 12.51 -6.57
C LEU A 79 -12.90 12.37 -5.82
N GLN A 80 -13.01 11.41 -4.90
CA GLN A 80 -14.19 11.26 -4.04
C GLN A 80 -14.42 12.49 -3.16
N ALA A 81 -13.35 13.04 -2.57
CA ALA A 81 -13.45 14.27 -1.78
C ALA A 81 -13.92 15.44 -2.64
N SER A 82 -13.42 15.61 -3.87
CA SER A 82 -13.91 16.66 -4.78
C SER A 82 -15.36 16.51 -5.20
N THR A 83 -15.87 15.27 -5.29
CA THR A 83 -17.29 15.04 -5.57
C THR A 83 -18.20 15.30 -4.37
N LEU A 84 -17.66 15.18 -3.15
CA LEU A 84 -18.41 15.31 -1.90
C LEU A 84 -18.29 16.71 -1.27
N PHE A 85 -17.23 17.45 -1.59
CA PHE A 85 -16.92 18.76 -1.05
C PHE A 85 -16.44 19.68 -2.18
N ASP A 86 -17.25 20.68 -2.50
CA ASP A 86 -16.94 21.76 -3.46
C ASP A 86 -15.91 22.77 -2.90
N ASP A 87 -15.58 22.65 -1.60
CA ASP A 87 -14.67 23.54 -0.90
C ASP A 87 -13.21 23.07 -0.99
N SER A 88 -12.41 23.82 -1.75
CA SER A 88 -11.03 23.48 -2.11
C SER A 88 -10.10 23.25 -0.90
N HIS A 89 -10.38 23.85 0.27
CA HIS A 89 -9.52 23.79 1.46
C HIS A 89 -9.40 22.37 2.08
N ALA A 90 -10.45 21.55 2.04
CA ALA A 90 -10.41 20.20 2.62
C ALA A 90 -9.55 19.23 1.79
N ILE A 91 -9.57 19.39 0.46
CA ILE A 91 -8.80 18.57 -0.49
C ILE A 91 -7.30 18.82 -0.32
N TYR A 92 -6.90 20.09 -0.20
CA TYR A 92 -5.49 20.44 0.05
C TYR A 92 -5.00 19.87 1.38
N ALA A 93 -5.79 19.95 2.46
CA ALA A 93 -5.36 19.42 3.76
C ALA A 93 -5.09 17.90 3.77
N VAL A 94 -5.87 17.10 3.03
CA VAL A 94 -5.64 15.65 2.90
C VAL A 94 -4.41 15.38 2.02
N ALA A 95 -4.31 16.05 0.87
CA ALA A 95 -3.18 15.91 -0.03
C ALA A 95 -1.85 16.30 0.64
N THR A 96 -1.83 17.38 1.43
CA THR A 96 -0.65 17.82 2.19
C THR A 96 -0.27 16.80 3.27
N ARG A 97 -1.22 16.17 3.94
CA ARG A 97 -0.91 15.13 4.95
C ARG A 97 -0.31 13.88 4.32
N VAL A 98 -0.84 13.42 3.19
CA VAL A 98 -0.29 12.24 2.50
C VAL A 98 1.07 12.54 1.87
N LEU A 99 1.25 13.72 1.26
CA LEU A 99 2.56 14.17 0.78
C LEU A 99 3.56 14.31 1.93
N ALA A 100 3.17 14.83 3.09
CA ALA A 100 4.03 14.89 4.26
C ALA A 100 4.45 13.47 4.69
N TYR A 101 3.53 12.52 4.80
CA TYR A 101 3.87 11.13 5.13
C TYR A 101 4.77 10.46 4.08
N LEU A 102 4.57 10.75 2.79
CA LEU A 102 5.42 10.21 1.72
C LEU A 102 6.80 10.87 1.68
N LEU A 103 6.88 12.18 1.92
CA LEU A 103 8.14 12.91 2.04
C LEU A 103 8.91 12.47 3.29
N ASP A 104 8.24 12.24 4.42
CA ASP A 104 8.84 11.68 5.63
C ASP A 104 9.36 10.25 5.38
N LEU A 105 8.62 9.43 4.62
CA LEU A 105 9.09 8.10 4.21
C LEU A 105 10.33 8.17 3.29
N ILE A 106 10.41 9.19 2.43
CA ILE A 106 11.55 9.41 1.53
C ILE A 106 12.75 10.02 2.30
N PHE A 107 12.52 10.90 3.28
CA PHE A 107 13.58 11.49 4.11
C PHE A 107 14.11 10.52 5.17
N MET A 108 13.30 9.57 5.66
CA MET A 108 13.76 8.51 6.55
C MET A 108 14.75 7.53 5.88
N THR A 109 14.77 7.43 4.55
CA THR A 109 15.77 6.62 3.82
C THR A 109 17.03 7.40 3.44
N SER A 110 17.04 8.72 3.59
CA SER A 110 18.23 9.58 3.36
C SER A 110 19.02 9.86 4.64
N GLY A 111 18.79 9.09 5.70
CA GLY A 111 19.55 9.10 6.95
C GLY A 111 21.03 8.77 6.76
N SER A 112 21.79 9.79 6.36
CA SER A 112 23.12 10.18 6.82
C SER A 112 23.92 9.09 7.55
N SER A 113 24.80 8.41 6.82
CA SER A 113 26.03 7.90 7.39
C SER A 113 26.97 9.10 7.64
N MET A 114 27.06 9.54 8.90
CA MET A 114 28.30 10.13 9.43
C MET A 114 29.12 9.03 10.08
#